data_AF-A0A8S2U7L6-F1
#
_entry.id   AF-A0A8S2U7L6-F1
#
_cell.length_a   1.000
_cell.length_b   1.000
_cell.length_c   1.000
_cell.angle_alpha   90.00
_cell.angle_beta   90.00
_cell.angle_gamma   90.00
#
_symmetry.space_group_name_H-M   'P 1'
#
loop_
_entity.id
_entity.type
_entity.pdbx_description
1 polymer ?
#
loop_
_entity_poly.entity_id
_entity_poly.type
_entity_poly.pdbx_seq_one_letter_code
_entity_poly.pdbx_strand_id
1 'polypeptide(L)' 'MDSEIELNDAVQELHAVATQSVLYHVLVNMNGINLLMGLLTHENTDISIAVISLLQELTDVDTLTESEEQATMLIDAL' A
#
# COMPACT_ATOMS: atom_id res chain seq x y z
N MET A 1 4.02 17.65 -13.30
CA MET A 1 5.34 16.98 -13.36
C MET A 1 5.96 16.90 -11.97
N ASP A 2 6.34 17.98 -11.30
CA ASP A 2 6.94 17.87 -9.95
C ASP A 2 6.03 17.17 -8.93
N SER A 3 4.72 17.44 -8.93
CA SER A 3 3.78 16.79 -8.02
C SER A 3 3.55 15.29 -8.29
N GLU A 4 3.78 14.82 -9.52
CA GLU A 4 3.71 13.38 -9.83
C GLU A 4 4.95 12.65 -9.32
N ILE A 5 6.11 13.31 -9.38
CA ILE A 5 7.36 12.80 -8.83
C ILE A 5 7.25 12.73 -7.31
N GLU A 6 6.78 13.80 -6.65
CA GLU A 6 6.56 13.81 -5.20
C GLU A 6 5.55 12.73 -4.76
N LEU A 7 4.47 12.54 -5.52
CA LEU A 7 3.49 11.49 -5.25
C LEU A 7 4.10 10.10 -5.39
N ASN A 8 4.85 9.85 -6.47
CA ASN A 8 5.53 8.58 -6.65
C ASN A 8 6.56 8.32 -5.54
N ASP A 9 7.35 9.32 -5.16
CA ASP A 9 8.32 9.22 -4.07
C ASP A 9 7.63 8.88 -2.74
N ALA A 10 6.48 9.49 -2.44
CA ALA A 10 5.69 9.14 -1.26
C ALA A 10 5.16 7.69 -1.30
N VAL A 11 4.73 7.19 -2.47
CA VAL A 11 4.34 5.78 -2.64
C VAL A 11 5.53 4.85 -2.44
N GLN A 12 6.72 5.23 -2.91
CA GLN A 12 7.95 4.48 -2.69
C GLN A 12 8.33 4.43 -1.20
N GLU A 13 8.16 5.52 -0.45
CA GLU A 13 8.40 5.53 1.00
C GLU A 13 7.41 4.61 1.75
N LEU A 14 6.18 4.47 1.25
CA LEU A 14 5.17 3.56 1.81
C LEU A 14 5.56 2.09 1.72
N HIS A 15 6.44 1.68 0.79
CA HIS A 15 6.97 0.30 0.75
C HIS A 15 7.71 -0.08 2.04
N ALA A 16 8.43 0.86 2.65
CA ALA A 16 9.09 0.61 3.93
C ALA A 16 8.08 0.29 5.05
N VAL A 17 6.86 0.86 4.96
CA VAL A 17 5.76 0.58 5.89
C VAL A 17 5.13 -0.79 5.61
N ALA A 18 5.07 -1.20 4.33
CA ALA A 18 4.57 -2.52 3.95
C ALA A 18 5.43 -3.67 4.50
N THR A 19 6.74 -3.47 4.68
CA THR A 19 7.60 -4.49 5.32
C THR A 19 7.38 -4.66 6.83
N GLN A 20 6.51 -3.86 7.45
CA GLN A 20 6.21 -3.91 8.88
C GLN A 20 4.73 -4.19 9.12
N SER A 21 4.39 -5.45 9.35
CA SER A 21 3.01 -5.92 9.57
C SER A 21 2.25 -5.16 10.68
N VAL A 22 2.96 -4.69 11.71
CA VAL A 22 2.40 -3.90 12.83
C VAL A 22 1.78 -2.58 12.36
N LEU A 23 2.24 -2.03 11.23
CA LEU A 23 1.78 -0.75 10.70
C LEU A 23 0.54 -0.88 9.79
N TYR A 24 0.10 -2.10 9.44
CA TYR A 24 -1.04 -2.31 8.54
C TYR A 24 -2.34 -1.76 9.13
N HIS A 25 -2.54 -1.93 10.44
CA HIS A 25 -3.67 -1.33 11.15
C HIS A 25 -3.70 0.20 10.98
N VAL A 26 -2.54 0.86 10.98
CA VAL A 26 -2.43 2.32 10.79
C VAL A 26 -2.79 2.68 9.34
N LEU A 27 -2.31 1.92 8.36
CA LEU A 27 -2.65 2.10 6.95
C LEU A 27 -4.17 1.97 6.69
N VAL A 28 -4.80 0.95 7.28
CA VAL A 28 -6.25 0.71 7.17
C VAL A 28 -7.04 1.84 7.86
N ASN A 29 -6.66 2.23 9.08
CA ASN A 29 -7.37 3.29 9.80
C ASN A 29 -7.28 4.67 9.15
N MET A 30 -6.19 4.96 8.42
CA MET A 30 -6.04 6.20 7.68
C MET A 30 -6.69 6.16 6.29
N ASN A 31 -7.46 5.10 5.99
CA ASN A 31 -8.09 4.90 4.69
C ASN A 31 -7.07 4.80 3.54
N GLY A 32 -5.85 4.34 3.84
CA GLY A 32 -4.73 4.25 2.89
C GLY A 32 -5.02 3.30 1.74
N ILE A 33 -5.67 2.16 2.01
CA ILE A 33 -6.05 1.17 0.98
C ILE A 33 -6.98 1.78 -0.06
N ASN A 34 -8.00 2.55 0.36
CA ASN A 34 -8.89 3.28 -0.56
C ASN A 34 -8.14 4.32 -1.41
N LEU A 35 -7.15 4.99 -0.82
CA LEU A 35 -6.30 5.94 -1.52
C LEU A 35 -5.45 5.24 -2.60
N LEU A 36 -4.82 4.12 -2.25
CA LEU A 36 -4.06 3.28 -3.17
C LEU A 36 -4.95 2.76 -4.31
N MET A 37 -6.15 2.26 -4.00
CA MET A 37 -7.13 1.84 -5.01
C MET A 37 -7.49 2.95 -6.00
N GLY A 38 -7.60 4.21 -5.54
CA GLY A 38 -7.80 5.36 -6.41
C GLY A 38 -6.61 5.62 -7.34
N LEU A 39 -5.38 5.47 -6.83
CA LEU A 39 -4.15 5.66 -7.59
C LEU A 39 -3.92 4.59 -8.67
N LEU A 40 -4.57 3.42 -8.59
CA LEU A 40 -4.51 2.42 -9.67
C LEU A 40 -5.05 2.96 -11.00
N THR A 41 -6.02 3.87 -10.95
CA THR A 41 -6.64 4.51 -12.12
C THR A 41 -5.92 5.78 -12.58
N HIS A 42 -4.75 6.08 -12.03
CA HIS A 42 -4.00 7.28 -12.36
C HIS A 42 -3.53 7.29 -13.82
N GLU A 43 -3.47 8.48 -14.45
CA GLU A 43 -3.06 8.63 -15.86
C GLU A 43 -1.58 8.26 -16.08
N ASN A 44 -0.77 8.39 -15.03
CA ASN A 44 0.63 8.00 -15.01
C ASN A 44 0.78 6.53 -14.60
N THR A 45 1.11 5.68 -15.55
CA THR A 45 1.30 4.23 -15.36
C THR A 45 2.39 3.90 -14.33
N ASP A 46 3.42 4.73 -14.18
CA ASP A 46 4.49 4.47 -13.21
C ASP A 46 3.94 4.49 -11.77
N ILE A 47 3.00 5.39 -11.48
CA ILE A 47 2.31 5.47 -10.18
C ILE A 47 1.43 4.23 -9.97
N SER A 48 0.66 3.84 -10.98
CA SER A 48 -0.16 2.62 -10.91
C SER A 48 0.72 1.38 -10.67
N ILE A 49 1.87 1.27 -11.34
CA ILE A 49 2.83 0.17 -11.14
C ILE A 49 3.39 0.19 -9.72
N ALA A 50 3.79 1.35 -9.19
CA ALA A 50 4.30 1.49 -7.83
C ALA A 50 3.25 1.01 -6.80
N VAL A 51 1.99 1.42 -6.97
CA VAL A 51 0.89 1.00 -6.11
C VAL A 51 0.63 -0.50 -6.19
N ILE A 52 0.68 -1.10 -7.39
CA ILE A 52 0.54 -2.55 -7.56
C ILE A 52 1.67 -3.29 -6.83
N SER A 53 2.91 -2.80 -6.96
CA SER A 53 4.06 -3.38 -6.26
C SER A 53 3.88 -3.31 -4.75
N LEU A 54 3.39 -2.17 -4.23
CA LEU A 54 3.11 -1.99 -2.81
C LEU A 54 2.02 -2.95 -2.32
N LEU A 55 0.92 -3.10 -3.08
CA LEU A 55 -0.13 -4.05 -2.75
C LEU A 55 0.37 -5.50 -2.75
N GLN A 56 1.28 -5.85 -3.66
CA GLN A 56 1.88 -7.18 -3.70
C GLN A 56 2.71 -7.47 -2.44
N GLU A 57 3.46 -6.49 -1.94
CA GLU A 57 4.20 -6.62 -0.67
C GLU A 57 3.27 -6.67 0.54
N LEU A 58 2.22 -5.83 0.55
CA LEU A 58 1.22 -5.83 1.62
C LEU A 58 0.44 -7.15 1.72
N THR A 59 0.24 -7.81 0.59
CA THR A 59 -0.47 -9.10 0.47
C THR A 59 0.47 -10.30 0.39
N ASP A 60 1.76 -10.10 0.70
CA ASP A 60 2.74 -11.18 0.68
C ASP A 60 2.45 -12.21 1.76
N VAL A 61 2.51 -13.49 1.38
CA VAL A 61 2.09 -14.61 2.24
C VAL A 61 2.99 -14.72 3.46
N ASP A 62 4.30 -14.50 3.31
CA ASP A 62 5.23 -14.56 4.43
C ASP A 62 4.87 -13.47 5.46
N THR A 63 4.62 -12.25 5.00
CA THR A 63 4.26 -11.11 5.86
C THR A 63 2.87 -11.27 6.52
N LEU A 64 1.88 -11.79 5.79
CA LEU A 64 0.53 -12.02 6.33
C LEU A 64 0.51 -13.13 7.39
N THR A 65 1.37 -14.15 7.24
CA THR A 65 1.47 -15.24 8.24
C THR A 65 2.15 -14.82 9.54
N GLU A 66 2.92 -13.72 9.55
CA GLU A 66 3.50 -13.17 10.77
C GLU A 66 2.46 -12.47 11.67
N SER A 67 1.31 -12.07 11.13
CA SER A 67 0.38 -11.15 11.79
C SER A 67 -1.05 -11.32 11.25
N GLU A 68 -1.70 -12.43 11.64
CA GLU A 68 -3.01 -12.86 11.14
C GLU A 68 -4.14 -11.84 11.41
N GLU A 69 -4.09 -11.13 12.54
CA GLU A 69 -5.08 -10.11 12.90
C GLU A 69 -4.96 -8.87 12.00
N GLN A 70 -3.73 -8.39 11.78
CA GLN A 70 -3.44 -7.26 10.90
C GLN A 70 -3.70 -7.61 9.43
N ALA A 71 -3.38 -8.83 9.02
CA ALA A 71 -3.69 -9.38 7.71
C ALA A 71 -5.20 -9.38 7.44
N THR A 72 -5.99 -9.85 8.41
CA THR A 72 -7.46 -9.87 8.30
C THR A 72 -8.02 -8.46 8.11
N MET A 73 -7.51 -7.48 8.86
CA MET A 73 -7.95 -6.07 8.71
C MET A 73 -7.60 -5.47 7.35
N LEU A 74 -6.43 -5.84 6.79
CA LEU A 74 -6.03 -5.39 5.47
C LEU A 74 -6.93 -6.01 4.39
N ILE A 75 -7.29 -7.28 4.53
CA ILE A 75 -8.24 -7.98 3.64
C ILE A 75 -9.64 -7.37 3.73
N ASP A 76 -10.11 -7.04 4.94
CA ASP A 76 -11.43 -6.42 5.13
C ASP A 76 -11.53 -5.01 4.52
N ALA A 77 -10.38 -4.35 4.32
CA ALA A 77 -10.30 -2.99 3.76
C ALA A 77 -10.11 -2.95 2.23
N LEU A 78 -9.82 -4.09 1.60
CA LEU A 78 -9.69 -4.28 0.15
C LEU A 78 -11.06 -4.50 -0.51
#